data_AF-A0A2K5IVZ9-F1
#
_entry.id   AF-A0A2K5IVZ9-F1
#
_cell.length_a   1.000
_cell.length_b   1.000
_cell.length_c   1.000
_cell.angle_alpha   90.00
_cell.angle_beta   90.00
_cell.angle_gamma   90.00
#
_symmetry.space_group_name_H-M   'P 1'
#
loop_
_entity.id
_entity.type
_entity.pdbx_description
1 polymer ?
#
loop_
_entity_poly.entity_id
_entity_poly.type
_entity_poly.pdbx_seq_one_letter_code
_entity_poly.pdbx_strand_id
1 'polypeptide(L)'
;MGKCRGLRTARKLRSHRRDQKWHDKQYKKAHLGTALKANPFGGASHAKGIVLEKVGVEAKQPNSAIRKCVRVQLIKNGKKERPRS
;
A
#
# COMPACT_ATOMS: atom_id res chain seq x y z
N MET A 1 -16.30 -26.70 12.84
CA MET A 1 -16.68 -26.05 14.12
C MET A 1 -17.47 -24.77 13.82
N GLY A 2 -18.74 -24.69 14.21
CA GLY A 2 -19.62 -23.55 13.92
C GLY A 2 -19.54 -22.40 14.94
N LYS A 3 -20.24 -21.29 14.67
CA LYS A 3 -20.38 -20.16 15.61
C LYS A 3 -21.29 -20.54 16.78
N CYS A 4 -21.01 -19.99 17.97
CA CYS A 4 -21.90 -20.14 19.13
C CYS A 4 -23.26 -19.47 18.88
N ARG A 5 -24.37 -20.10 19.29
CA ARG A 5 -25.75 -19.62 19.06
C ARG A 5 -26.53 -19.25 20.34
N GLY A 6 -25.89 -19.28 21.51
CA GLY A 6 -26.54 -18.98 22.78
C GLY A 6 -26.83 -17.49 22.97
N LEU A 7 -27.92 -17.16 23.69
CA LEU A 7 -28.39 -15.79 23.95
C LEU A 7 -27.32 -14.89 24.61
N ARG A 8 -26.43 -15.45 25.45
CA ARG A 8 -25.38 -14.71 26.17
C ARG A 8 -24.00 -14.72 25.47
N THR A 9 -23.94 -15.03 24.17
CA THR A 9 -22.65 -15.23 23.45
C THR A 9 -22.15 -14.02 22.65
N ALA A 10 -22.82 -12.87 22.74
CA ALA A 10 -22.53 -11.67 21.96
C ALA A 10 -21.05 -11.20 22.03
N ARG A 11 -20.45 -11.22 23.24
CA ARG A 11 -19.04 -10.82 23.44
C ARG A 11 -18.08 -11.67 22.62
N LYS A 12 -18.26 -13.00 22.64
CA LYS A 12 -17.43 -13.95 21.90
C LYS A 12 -17.55 -13.75 20.39
N LEU A 13 -18.77 -13.56 19.89
CA LEU A 13 -19.01 -13.29 18.46
C LEU A 13 -18.35 -11.99 18.01
N ARG A 14 -18.42 -10.93 18.82
CA ARG A 14 -17.78 -9.63 18.53
C ARG A 14 -16.25 -9.75 18.51
N SER A 15 -15.64 -10.34 19.53
CA SER A 15 -14.19 -10.53 19.59
C SER A 15 -13.70 -11.37 18.42
N HIS A 16 -14.35 -12.51 18.17
CA HIS A 16 -14.01 -13.38 17.06
C HIS A 16 -14.09 -12.65 15.71
N ARG A 17 -15.14 -11.84 15.48
CA ARG A 17 -15.23 -11.03 14.24
C ARG A 17 -14.11 -10.01 14.14
N ARG A 18 -13.74 -9.35 15.24
CA ARG A 18 -12.65 -8.36 15.26
C ARG A 18 -11.32 -9.00 14.89
N ASP A 19 -11.04 -10.17 15.44
CA ASP A 19 -9.80 -10.91 15.17
C ASP A 19 -9.79 -11.40 13.71
N GLN A 20 -10.90 -11.93 13.22
CA GLN A 20 -11.05 -12.33 11.82
C GLN A 20 -10.90 -11.15 10.84
N LYS A 21 -11.34 -9.95 11.22
CA LYS A 21 -11.20 -8.75 10.38
C LYS A 21 -9.75 -8.41 10.08
N TRP A 22 -8.81 -8.76 10.96
CA TRP A 22 -7.37 -8.54 10.72
C TRP A 22 -6.78 -9.46 9.65
N HIS A 23 -7.45 -10.56 9.31
CA HIS A 23 -7.05 -11.41 8.19
C HIS A 23 -7.47 -10.83 6.83
N ASP A 24 -8.39 -9.87 6.80
CA ASP A 24 -8.71 -9.13 5.59
C ASP A 24 -7.56 -8.15 5.26
N LYS A 25 -6.99 -8.34 4.06
CA LYS A 25 -5.87 -7.54 3.54
C LYS A 25 -6.20 -6.06 3.43
N GLN A 26 -7.42 -5.70 3.03
CA GLN A 26 -7.83 -4.31 2.90
C GLN A 26 -7.97 -3.64 4.27
N TYR A 27 -8.63 -4.34 5.20
CA TYR A 27 -8.77 -3.87 6.57
C TYR A 27 -7.39 -3.67 7.23
N LYS A 28 -6.50 -4.66 7.10
CA LYS A 28 -5.13 -4.57 7.63
C LYS A 28 -4.35 -3.42 7.02
N LYS A 29 -4.45 -3.18 5.70
CA LYS A 29 -3.77 -2.07 5.03
C LYS A 29 -4.22 -0.71 5.56
N ALA A 30 -5.52 -0.54 5.82
CA ALA A 30 -6.09 0.71 6.30
C ALA A 30 -5.78 0.97 7.80
N HIS A 31 -5.82 -0.07 8.65
CA HIS A 31 -5.80 0.09 10.11
C HIS A 31 -4.43 -0.14 10.75
N LEU A 32 -3.45 -0.71 10.04
CA LEU A 32 -2.10 -0.96 10.58
C LEU A 32 -1.19 0.28 10.47
N GLY A 33 -1.54 1.29 9.68
CA GLY A 33 -0.76 2.52 9.49
C GLY A 33 0.57 2.36 8.72
N THR A 34 1.07 1.13 8.57
CA THR A 34 2.31 0.81 7.82
C THR A 34 2.24 1.27 6.37
N ALA A 35 1.08 1.12 5.72
CA ALA A 35 0.87 1.58 4.36
C ALA A 35 1.00 3.11 4.25
N LEU A 36 0.55 3.87 5.24
CA LEU A 36 0.65 5.34 5.23
C LEU A 36 2.09 5.80 5.45
N LYS A 37 2.81 5.17 6.39
CA LYS A 37 4.22 5.48 6.69
C LYS A 37 5.16 5.13 5.52
N ALA A 38 4.93 3.97 4.90
CA ALA A 38 5.72 3.49 3.78
C ALA A 38 5.40 4.25 2.48
N ASN A 39 4.16 4.69 2.28
CA ASN A 39 3.76 5.43 1.10
C ASN A 39 4.60 6.72 0.96
N PRO A 40 5.33 6.90 -0.15
CA PRO A 40 6.09 8.12 -0.41
C PRO A 40 5.24 9.39 -0.46
N PHE A 41 3.98 9.28 -0.87
CA PHE A 41 3.05 10.42 -0.87
C PHE A 41 2.40 10.67 0.48
N GLY A 42 2.58 9.79 1.47
CA GLY A 42 2.03 9.96 2.82
C GLY A 42 0.50 10.05 2.85
N GLY A 43 -0.19 9.39 1.90
CA GLY A 43 -1.66 9.41 1.80
C GLY A 43 -2.24 10.50 0.91
N ALA A 44 -1.43 11.43 0.38
CA ALA A 44 -1.88 12.41 -0.61
C ALA A 44 -2.05 11.78 -2.00
N SER A 45 -2.92 12.37 -2.83
CA SER A 45 -3.13 11.96 -4.23
C SER A 45 -1.94 12.29 -5.12
N HIS A 46 -1.30 13.45 -4.89
CA HIS A 46 -0.17 13.95 -5.69
C HIS A 46 0.93 14.56 -4.81
N ALA A 47 2.12 14.76 -5.39
CA ALA A 47 3.24 15.42 -4.75
C ALA A 47 4.12 16.16 -5.77
N LYS A 48 4.76 17.24 -5.33
CA LYS A 48 5.77 17.97 -6.11
C LYS A 48 7.16 17.38 -5.88
N GLY A 49 7.98 17.33 -6.92
CA GLY A 49 9.33 16.78 -6.85
C GLY A 49 10.29 17.40 -7.85
N ILE A 50 11.57 17.18 -7.61
CA ILE A 50 12.69 17.63 -8.43
C ILE A 50 13.21 16.44 -9.23
N VAL A 51 13.48 16.67 -10.52
CA VAL A 51 14.03 15.65 -11.43
C VAL A 51 15.52 15.46 -11.15
N LEU A 52 15.96 14.21 -10.98
CA LEU A 52 17.37 13.87 -10.79
C LEU A 52 18.03 13.34 -12.07
N GLU A 53 17.43 12.35 -12.72
CA GLU A 53 18.01 11.70 -13.91
C GLU A 53 16.91 11.11 -14.80
N LYS A 54 17.22 10.96 -16.09
CA LYS A 54 16.39 10.23 -17.06
C LYS A 54 16.75 8.75 -17.02
N VAL A 55 15.75 7.87 -16.94
CA VAL A 55 15.91 6.42 -16.82
C VAL A 55 15.15 5.72 -17.94
N GLY A 56 15.79 4.77 -18.63
CA GLY A 56 15.11 3.84 -19.52
C GLY A 56 14.75 2.58 -18.77
N VAL A 57 13.45 2.27 -18.62
CA VAL A 57 12.99 1.05 -17.96
C VAL A 57 12.52 0.07 -19.02
N GLU A 58 13.13 -1.12 -19.04
CA GLU A 58 12.73 -2.20 -19.93
C GLU A 58 11.32 -2.70 -19.58
N ALA A 59 10.52 -2.97 -20.60
CA ALA A 59 9.20 -3.56 -20.42
C ALA A 59 9.32 -4.98 -19.83
N LYS A 60 8.35 -5.36 -19.00
CA LYS A 60 8.23 -6.75 -18.56
C LYS A 60 7.89 -7.64 -19.76
N GLN A 61 8.50 -8.83 -19.76
CA GLN A 61 8.19 -9.91 -20.71
C GLN A 61 6.66 -10.11 -20.79
N PRO A 62 6.09 -10.37 -21.98
CA PRO A 62 6.73 -10.82 -23.24
C PRO A 62 7.12 -9.70 -24.24
N ASN A 63 6.96 -8.42 -23.88
CA ASN A 63 7.19 -7.32 -24.82
C ASN A 63 8.64 -6.82 -24.79
N SER A 64 9.15 -6.38 -25.95
CA SER A 64 10.44 -5.69 -26.06
C SER A 64 10.22 -4.20 -26.33
N ALA A 65 10.43 -3.36 -25.32
CA ALA A 65 10.34 -1.91 -25.42
C ALA A 65 11.05 -1.21 -24.25
N ILE A 66 11.55 0.01 -24.48
CA ILE A 66 12.14 0.87 -23.43
C ILE A 66 11.16 1.99 -23.10
N ARG A 67 10.64 2.00 -21.86
CA ARG A 67 9.80 3.08 -21.34
C ARG A 67 10.68 4.23 -20.84
N LYS A 68 10.44 5.44 -21.37
CA LYS A 68 11.14 6.64 -20.92
C LYS A 68 10.57 7.08 -19.58
N CYS A 69 11.39 7.05 -18.53
CA CYS A 69 11.00 7.41 -17.18
C CYS A 69 12.00 8.40 -16.57
N VAL A 70 11.66 8.94 -15.40
CA VAL A 70 12.48 9.91 -14.67
C VAL A 70 12.54 9.51 -13.20
N ARG A 71 13.70 9.67 -12.57
CA ARG A 71 13.83 9.54 -11.10
C ARG A 71 13.56 10.90 -10.45
N VAL A 72 12.66 10.92 -9.48
CA VAL A 72 12.18 12.16 -8.85
C VAL A 72 12.42 12.13 -7.34
N GLN A 73 12.91 13.23 -6.78
CA GLN A 73 12.96 13.44 -5.33
C GLN A 73 11.80 14.32 -4.89
N LEU A 74 11.00 13.85 -3.93
CA LEU A 74 9.88 14.60 -3.40
C LEU A 74 10.36 15.74 -2.50
N ILE A 75 9.83 16.95 -2.71
CA ILE A 75 10.24 18.14 -1.94
C ILE A 75 9.84 18.00 -0.47
N LYS A 76 8.63 17.48 -0.22
CA LYS A 76 8.01 17.45 1.12
C LYS A 76 8.68 16.49 2.13
N ASN A 77 9.40 15.47 1.66
CA ASN A 77 9.99 14.46 2.55
C ASN A 77 11.37 13.94 2.08
N GLY A 78 11.93 14.49 1.00
CA GLY A 78 13.22 14.08 0.46
C GLY A 78 13.29 12.65 -0.08
N LYS A 79 12.19 11.88 -0.07
CA LYS A 79 12.15 10.50 -0.56
C LYS A 79 12.36 10.48 -2.07
N LYS A 80 13.17 9.53 -2.55
CA LYS A 80 13.47 9.33 -3.96
C LYS A 80 12.57 8.25 -4.54
N GLU A 81 11.73 8.62 -5.50
CA GLU A 81 10.89 7.71 -6.26
C GLU A 81 11.63 7.19 -7.48
N ARG A 82 11.83 5.87 -7.53
CA ARG A 82 12.37 5.19 -8.70
C ARG A 82 11.25 4.65 -9.57
N PRO A 83 11.32 4.82 -10.90
CA PRO A 83 10.37 4.19 -11.81
C PRO A 83 10.52 2.66 -11.72
N ARG A 84 9.39 1.94 -11.71
CA ARG A 84 9.34 0.48 -11.69
C ARG A 84 9.04 -0.05 -13.09
N SER A 85 9.55 -1.25 -13.41
CA SER A 85 9.26 -1.98 -14.65
C SER A 85 7.84 -2.56 -14.71
#